data_AF-A0A9C9VEX8-F1
#
_entry.id   AF-A0A9C9VEX8-F1
#
_cell.length_a   1.000
_cell.length_b   1.000
_cell.length_c   1.000
_cell.angle_alpha   90.00
_cell.angle_beta   90.00
_cell.angle_gamma   90.00
#
_symmetry.space_group_name_H-M   'P 1'
#
loop_
_entity.id
_entity.type
_entity.pdbx_description
1 polymer ?
#
loop_
_entity_poly.entity_id
_entity_poly.type
_entity_poly.pdbx_seq_one_letter_code
_entity_poly.pdbx_strand_id
1 'polypeptide(L)'
;MTQWGFAPIIETQVGKSGEKGGIVFQGFNTLNLDAKGRLAIPVKCREALGASDGSGVVVTINPHERCLWLYPQHEWQEIAYKVSRLPALKKENKILKRLLLGYATELDMD
;
A
#
# COMPACT_ATOMS: atom_id res chain seq x y z
N MET A 1 20.28 31.47 -0.10
CA MET A 1 19.99 30.77 -1.37
C MET A 1 19.90 29.29 -1.08
N THR A 2 18.73 28.85 -0.58
CA THR A 2 18.44 27.46 -0.24
C THR A 2 17.90 26.76 -1.47
N GLN A 3 18.75 25.95 -2.11
CA GLN A 3 18.35 25.06 -3.18
C GLN A 3 18.31 23.64 -2.61
N TRP A 4 17.15 23.25 -2.07
CA TRP A 4 16.83 21.85 -1.72
C TRP A 4 15.64 21.43 -2.57
N GLY A 5 15.92 20.74 -3.68
CA GLY A 5 14.91 20.11 -4.51
C GLY A 5 14.42 18.82 -3.83
N PHE A 6 13.32 18.91 -3.09
CA PHE A 6 12.57 17.75 -2.61
C PHE A 6 11.66 17.25 -3.73
N ALA A 7 12.11 16.22 -4.47
CA ALA A 7 11.17 15.35 -5.17
C ALA A 7 10.58 14.38 -4.13
N PRO A 8 9.25 14.18 -4.07
CA PRO A 8 8.66 13.18 -3.19
C PRO A 8 9.03 11.80 -3.73
N ILE A 9 10.01 11.15 -3.09
CA ILE A 9 10.28 9.73 -3.31
C ILE A 9 9.13 8.98 -2.61
N ILE A 10 8.15 8.53 -3.38
CA ILE A 10 7.14 7.60 -2.88
C ILE A 10 7.82 6.24 -2.75
N GLU A 11 8.40 5.98 -1.58
CA GLU A 11 8.95 4.69 -1.23
C GLU A 11 7.79 3.72 -0.99
N THR A 12 7.52 2.83 -1.94
CA THR A 12 6.46 1.82 -1.78
C THR A 12 7.06 0.65 -1.01
N GLN A 13 6.91 0.67 0.31
CA GLN A 13 7.28 -0.46 1.15
C GLN A 13 6.22 -1.55 0.97
N VAL A 14 6.59 -2.65 0.33
CA VAL A 14 5.67 -3.78 0.16
C VAL A 14 5.72 -4.67 1.40
N GLY A 15 4.57 -4.85 2.03
CA GLY A 15 4.43 -5.61 3.27
C GLY A 15 4.79 -7.09 3.08
N LYS A 16 5.58 -7.65 4.01
CA LYS A 16 5.85 -9.09 4.09
C LYS A 16 4.64 -9.83 4.66
N SER A 17 4.04 -10.72 3.88
CA SER A 17 3.13 -11.77 4.37
C SER A 17 3.92 -13.06 4.60
N GLY A 18 3.84 -13.62 5.82
CA GLY A 18 4.49 -14.86 6.20
C GLY A 18 3.57 -16.07 6.07
N GLU A 19 4.14 -17.16 5.54
CA GLU A 19 3.68 -18.56 5.56
C GLU A 19 2.44 -18.94 4.73
N LYS A 20 2.64 -19.02 3.41
CA LYS A 20 2.30 -20.18 2.53
C LYS A 20 2.61 -19.81 1.07
N GLY A 21 3.82 -20.13 0.58
CA GLY A 21 4.18 -20.03 -0.85
C GLY A 21 3.77 -18.72 -1.55
N GLY A 22 3.66 -17.61 -0.82
CA GLY A 22 3.14 -16.35 -1.32
C GLY A 22 4.21 -15.61 -2.11
N ILE A 23 3.79 -14.88 -3.14
CA ILE A 23 4.70 -14.04 -3.91
C ILE A 23 5.22 -12.95 -2.98
N VAL A 24 6.53 -12.93 -2.76
CA VAL A 24 7.18 -11.88 -1.98
C VAL A 24 7.57 -10.76 -2.92
N PHE A 25 6.99 -9.58 -2.71
CA PHE A 25 7.45 -8.39 -3.41
C PHE A 25 8.80 -7.95 -2.84
N GLN A 26 9.81 -7.90 -3.71
CA GLN A 26 11.17 -7.52 -3.32
C GLN A 26 11.81 -6.62 -4.38
N GLY A 27 12.75 -5.79 -3.91
CA GLY A 27 13.52 -4.88 -4.74
C GLY A 27 13.01 -3.45 -4.71
N PHE A 28 13.77 -2.58 -5.36
CA PHE A 28 13.54 -1.14 -5.42
C PHE A 28 13.36 -0.71 -6.87
N ASN A 29 12.36 0.13 -7.13
CA ASN A 29 12.12 0.70 -8.46
C ASN A 29 11.78 2.18 -8.29
N THR A 30 12.54 3.05 -8.95
CA THR A 30 12.21 4.47 -9.02
C THR A 30 11.12 4.66 -10.07
N LEU A 31 9.97 5.20 -9.64
CA LEU A 31 8.82 5.48 -10.51
C LEU A 31 8.56 6.98 -10.55
N ASN A 32 8.15 7.48 -11.70
CA ASN A 32 7.71 8.87 -11.87
C ASN A 32 6.18 8.92 -11.91
N LEU A 33 5.63 10.02 -11.40
CA LEU A 33 4.22 10.34 -11.54
C LEU A 33 3.99 11.08 -12.86
N ASP A 34 2.91 10.72 -13.56
CA ASP A 34 2.43 11.50 -14.70
C ASP A 34 1.72 12.80 -14.23
N ALA A 35 1.33 13.65 -15.18
CA ALA A 35 0.65 14.91 -14.88
C ALA A 35 -0.71 14.75 -14.19
N LYS A 36 -1.27 13.53 -14.18
CA LYS A 36 -2.53 13.18 -13.51
C LYS A 36 -2.31 12.47 -12.17
N GLY A 37 -1.06 12.34 -11.72
CA GLY A 37 -0.71 11.66 -10.48
C GLY A 37 -0.74 10.14 -10.56
N ARG A 38 -0.68 9.55 -11.75
CA ARG A 38 -0.60 8.08 -11.94
C ARG A 38 0.85 7.64 -12.01
N LEU A 39 1.13 6.44 -11.52
CA LEU A 39 2.42 5.77 -11.66
C LEU A 39 2.26 4.47 -12.45
N ALA A 40 3.31 4.08 -13.16
CA ALA A 40 3.33 2.81 -13.89
C ALA A 40 3.87 1.70 -12.99
N ILE A 41 3.03 0.70 -12.68
CA ILE A 41 3.47 -0.48 -11.93
C ILE A 41 4.38 -1.35 -12.81
N PRO A 42 5.60 -1.72 -12.33
CA PRO A 42 6.49 -2.64 -13.04
C PRO A 42 5.82 -3.98 -13.33
N VAL A 43 6.04 -4.52 -14.53
CA VAL A 43 5.38 -5.74 -15.03
C VAL A 43 5.52 -6.92 -14.05
N LYS A 44 6.69 -7.11 -13.45
CA LYS A 44 6.97 -8.16 -12.45
C LYS A 44 6.05 -8.13 -11.21
N CYS A 45 5.49 -6.96 -10.87
CA CYS A 45 4.61 -6.81 -9.72
C CYS A 45 3.13 -6.92 -10.11
N ARG A 46 2.78 -6.75 -11.39
CA ARG A 46 1.38 -6.67 -11.85
C ARG A 46 0.63 -7.98 -11.61
N GLU A 47 1.25 -9.12 -11.92
CA GLU A 47 0.64 -10.44 -11.73
C GLU A 47 0.32 -10.69 -10.25
N ALA A 48 1.29 -10.40 -9.37
CA ALA A 48 1.12 -10.56 -7.93
C ALA A 48 0.12 -9.59 -7.30
N LEU A 49 -0.10 -8.42 -7.92
CA LEU A 49 -1.15 -7.47 -7.53
C LEU A 49 -2.53 -7.85 -8.08
N GLY A 50 -2.62 -8.94 -8.85
CA GLY A 50 -3.88 -9.45 -9.39
C GLY A 50 -4.37 -8.71 -10.64
N ALA A 51 -3.47 -8.07 -11.39
CA ALA A 51 -3.80 -7.42 -12.65
C ALA A 51 -4.36 -8.40 -13.70
N SER A 52 -3.97 -9.68 -13.62
CA SER A 52 -4.39 -10.72 -14.56
C SER A 52 -5.86 -11.14 -14.36
N ASP A 53 -6.33 -11.10 -13.12
CA ASP A 53 -7.66 -11.59 -12.74
C ASP A 53 -8.68 -10.45 -12.55
N GLY A 54 -8.27 -9.21 -12.83
CA GLY A 54 -9.08 -8.01 -12.64
C GLY A 54 -9.39 -7.70 -11.18
N SER A 55 -8.70 -8.34 -10.23
CA SER A 55 -8.84 -8.00 -8.82
C SER A 55 -8.18 -6.64 -8.58
N GLY A 56 -8.94 -5.71 -7.99
CA GLY A 56 -8.44 -4.38 -7.67
C GLY A 56 -7.30 -4.40 -6.65
N VAL A 57 -6.74 -3.23 -6.42
CA VAL A 57 -5.75 -2.99 -5.37
C VAL A 57 -6.30 -2.03 -4.34
N VAL A 58 -5.70 -2.05 -3.15
CA VAL A 58 -6.03 -1.09 -2.10
C VAL A 58 -4.78 -0.34 -1.71
N VAL A 59 -4.89 0.99 -1.70
CA VAL A 59 -3.85 1.90 -1.23
C VAL A 59 -4.27 2.49 0.11
N THR A 60 -3.36 2.53 1.07
CA THR A 60 -3.56 3.19 2.37
C THR A 60 -2.27 3.88 2.82
N ILE A 61 -2.35 4.68 3.88
CA ILE A 61 -1.18 5.35 4.46
C ILE A 61 -0.39 4.40 5.36
N ASN A 62 0.94 4.53 5.39
CA ASN A 62 1.75 3.95 6.46
C ASN A 62 1.53 4.78 7.76
N PRO A 63 1.15 4.16 8.89
CA PRO A 63 0.93 4.89 10.15
C PRO A 63 2.19 5.49 10.77
N HIS A 64 3.36 5.03 10.35
CA HIS A 64 4.65 5.34 10.97
C HIS A 64 5.59 6.15 10.07
N GLU A 65 5.43 6.04 8.76
CA GLU A 65 6.33 6.65 7.77
C GLU A 65 5.54 7.46 6.74
N ARG A 66 6.20 8.40 6.07
CA ARG A 66 5.58 9.21 5.00
C ARG A 66 5.57 8.45 3.67
N CYS A 67 4.87 7.33 3.65
CA CYS A 67 4.70 6.52 2.46
C CYS A 67 3.30 5.90 2.39
N LEU A 68 3.00 5.33 1.23
CA LEU A 68 1.77 4.60 0.98
C LEU A 68 2.07 3.11 0.97
N TRP A 69 1.14 2.33 1.50
CA TRP A 69 1.10 0.89 1.33
C TRP A 69 0.10 0.53 0.22
N LEU A 70 0.47 -0.47 -0.57
CA LEU A 70 -0.31 -1.01 -1.67
C LEU A 70 -0.49 -2.51 -1.43
N TYR A 71 -1.73 -2.98 -1.50
CA TYR A 71 -2.08 -4.39 -1.30
C TYR A 71 -2.97 -4.89 -2.44
N PRO A 72 -2.85 -6.17 -2.84
CA PRO A 72 -3.92 -6.85 -3.55
C PRO A 72 -5.21 -6.81 -2.70
N GLN A 73 -6.38 -6.65 -3.32
CA GLN A 73 -7.65 -6.53 -2.59
C GLN A 73 -7.93 -7.73 -1.66
N HIS A 74 -7.60 -8.96 -2.09
CA HIS A 74 -7.82 -10.16 -1.28
C HIS A 74 -6.99 -10.17 0.01
N GLU A 75 -5.71 -9.77 -0.04
CA GLU A 75 -4.87 -9.66 1.15
C GLU A 75 -5.33 -8.53 2.08
N TRP A 76 -5.74 -7.39 1.48
CA TRP A 76 -6.25 -6.27 2.24
C TRP A 76 -7.47 -6.64 3.09
N GLN A 77 -8.39 -7.45 2.57
CA GLN A 77 -9.58 -7.89 3.31
C GLN A 77 -9.21 -8.58 4.63
N GLU A 78 -8.18 -9.45 4.62
CA GLU A 78 -7.70 -10.10 5.84
C GLU A 78 -7.06 -9.10 6.82
N ILE A 79 -6.25 -8.18 6.31
CA ILE A 79 -5.58 -7.15 7.12
C ILE A 79 -6.63 -6.24 7.76
N ALA A 80 -7.57 -5.74 6.97
CA ALA A 80 -8.65 -4.88 7.41
C ALA A 80 -9.50 -5.57 8.49
N TYR A 81 -9.82 -6.85 8.30
CA TYR A 81 -10.51 -7.65 9.30
C TYR A 81 -9.73 -7.73 10.61
N LYS A 82 -8.44 -8.07 10.56
CA LYS A 82 -7.56 -8.13 11.75
C LYS A 82 -7.47 -6.78 12.46
N VAL A 83 -7.27 -5.69 11.73
CA VAL A 83 -7.18 -4.32 12.26
C VAL A 83 -8.51 -3.89 12.89
N SER A 84 -9.65 -4.21 12.26
CA SER A 84 -10.98 -3.86 12.78
C SER A 84 -11.26 -4.46 14.16
N ARG A 85 -10.69 -5.63 14.45
CA ARG A 85 -10.88 -6.38 15.72
C ARG A 85 -9.93 -5.97 16.84
N LEU A 86 -8.99 -5.06 16.59
CA LEU A 86 -8.10 -4.57 17.64
C LEU A 86 -8.89 -3.96 18.80
N PRO A 87 -8.51 -4.18 20.08
CA PRO A 87 -9.22 -3.64 21.23
C PRO A 87 -9.38 -2.12 21.17
N ALA A 88 -10.61 -1.62 21.22
CA ALA A 88 -10.90 -0.20 21.06
C ALA A 88 -10.48 0.66 22.26
N LEU A 89 -10.24 0.08 23.44
CA LEU A 89 -9.87 0.84 24.64
C LEU A 89 -8.43 1.41 24.57
N LYS A 90 -7.55 0.82 23.76
CA LYS A 90 -6.19 1.31 23.58
C LYS A 90 -6.17 2.47 22.57
N LYS A 91 -5.62 3.61 22.98
CA LYS A 91 -5.52 4.83 22.13
C LYS A 91 -4.79 4.54 20.82
N GLU A 92 -3.68 3.81 20.87
CA GLU A 92 -2.89 3.40 19.69
C GLU A 92 -3.75 2.62 18.68
N ASN A 93 -4.54 1.66 19.15
CA ASN A 93 -5.43 0.89 18.27
C ASN A 93 -6.49 1.77 17.61
N LYS A 94 -7.06 2.76 18.32
CA LYS A 94 -8.01 3.71 17.73
C LYS A 94 -7.36 4.53 16.61
N ILE A 95 -6.14 5.01 16.84
CA ILE A 95 -5.37 5.77 15.85
C ILE A 95 -5.07 4.88 14.66
N LEU A 96 -4.55 3.67 14.88
CA LEU A 96 -4.22 2.72 13.82
C LEU A 96 -5.44 2.38 12.96
N LYS A 97 -6.60 2.09 13.57
CA LYS A 97 -7.85 1.86 12.82
C LYS A 97 -8.22 3.07 11.97
N ARG A 98 -8.18 4.28 12.54
CA ARG A 98 -8.54 5.51 11.82
C ARG A 98 -7.58 5.79 10.66
N LEU A 99 -6.29 5.56 10.86
CA LEU A 99 -5.27 5.78 9.82
C LEU A 99 -5.35 4.69 8.74
N LEU A 100 -5.27 3.41 9.09
CA LEU A 100 -5.24 2.34 8.09
C LEU A 100 -6.59 2.16 7.38
N LEU A 101 -7.68 2.02 8.12
CA LEU A 101 -8.99 1.74 7.53
C LEU A 101 -9.63 3.01 6.96
N GLY A 102 -9.41 4.16 7.60
CA GLY A 102 -10.04 5.42 7.19
C GLY A 102 -9.42 6.04 5.93
N TYR A 103 -8.17 5.72 5.61
CA TYR A 103 -7.48 6.20 4.39
C TYR A 103 -7.38 5.14 3.30
N ALA A 104 -7.86 3.92 3.56
CA ALA A 104 -7.86 2.87 2.55
C ALA A 104 -8.75 3.25 1.37
N THR A 105 -8.21 3.17 0.16
CA THR A 105 -8.88 3.48 -1.10
C THR A 105 -8.72 2.31 -2.05
N GLU A 106 -9.83 1.76 -2.54
CA GLU A 106 -9.84 0.73 -3.58
C GLU A 106 -9.62 1.39 -4.94
N LEU A 107 -8.76 0.79 -5.76
CA LEU A 107 -8.35 1.28 -7.07
C LEU A 107 -8.30 0.12 -8.06
N ASP A 108 -8.65 0.40 -9.30
CA ASP A 108 -8.47 -0.53 -10.41
C ASP A 108 -7.12 -0.27 -11.10
N MET A 109 -6.51 -1.33 -11.63
CA MET A 109 -5.30 -1.22 -12.44
C MET A 109 -5.66 -1.14 -13.92
N ASP A 110 -5.28 -0.05 -14.57
CA ASP A 110 -5.42 0.20 -16.02
C ASP A 110 -4.44 -0.66 -16.87
#